data_AF-A0A966MGH4-F1
#
_entry.id   AF-A0A966MGH4-F1
#
_cell.length_a   1.000
_cell.length_b   1.000
_cell.length_c   1.000
_cell.angle_alpha   90.00
_cell.angle_beta   90.00
_cell.angle_gamma   90.00
#
_symmetry.space_group_name_H-M   'P 1'
#
loop_
_entity.id
_entity.type
_entity.pdbx_description
1 polymer ?
#
loop_
_entity_poly.entity_id
_entity_poly.type
_entity_poly.pdbx_seq_one_letter_code
_entity_poly.pdbx_strand_id
1 'polypeptide(L)' 'MTEYEIIEGCINQDAKCQRALFDRYAGKMMGVCTRYAKDTMEAEDMLQDAFIKVFQYIGQFKFEGAFEGWIR' A
#
# COMPACT_ATOMS: atom_id res chain seq x y z
N MET A 1 -5.22 -14.30 6.33
CA MET A 1 -5.45 -13.73 5.00
C MET A 1 -4.14 -13.78 4.23
N THR A 2 -4.13 -14.47 3.10
CA THR A 2 -2.97 -14.55 2.20
C THR A 2 -2.77 -13.23 1.47
N GLU A 3 -1.60 -13.01 0.86
CA GLU A 3 -1.36 -11.80 0.03
C GLU A 3 -2.36 -11.72 -1.13
N TYR A 4 -2.66 -12.86 -1.77
CA TYR A 4 -3.66 -12.96 -2.83
C TYR A 4 -5.07 -12.54 -2.36
N GLU A 5 -5.55 -13.09 -1.25
CA GLU A 5 -6.86 -12.76 -0.69
C GLU A 5 -6.99 -11.27 -0.33
N ILE A 6 -5.91 -10.68 0.22
CA ILE A 6 -5.89 -9.25 0.55
C ILE A 6 -5.99 -8.41 -0.73
N ILE A 7 -5.22 -8.73 -1.78
CA ILE A 7 -5.23 -7.97 -3.03
C ILE A 7 -6.57 -8.09 -3.74
N GLU A 8 -7.14 -9.31 -3.88
CA GLU A 8 -8.49 -9.48 -4.45
C GLU A 8 -9.55 -8.72 -3.65
N GLY A 9 -9.48 -8.77 -2.32
CA GLY A 9 -10.38 -8.00 -1.47
C GLY A 9 -10.23 -6.49 -1.68
N CYS A 10 -9.00 -5.98 -1.85
CA CYS A 10 -8.78 -4.57 -2.16
C CYS A 10 -9.33 -4.16 -3.52
N ILE A 11 -9.20 -5.02 -4.55
CA ILE A 11 -9.81 -4.81 -5.87
C ILE A 11 -11.33 -4.68 -5.74
N ASN A 12 -11.94 -5.47 -4.86
CA ASN A 12 -13.38 -5.42 -4.54
C ASN A 12 -13.77 -4.33 -3.53
N GLN A 13 -12.86 -3.41 -3.18
CA GLN A 13 -13.07 -2.34 -2.20
C GLN A 13 -13.49 -2.82 -0.80
N ASP A 14 -13.06 -4.02 -0.39
CA ASP A 14 -13.31 -4.52 0.97
C ASP A 14 -12.42 -3.78 1.99
N ALA A 15 -13.08 -3.08 2.92
CA ALA A 15 -12.41 -2.27 3.93
C ALA A 15 -11.49 -3.08 4.88
N LYS A 16 -11.82 -4.34 5.17
CA LYS A 16 -10.97 -5.22 5.99
C LYS A 16 -9.69 -5.59 5.25
N CYS A 17 -9.80 -5.83 3.95
CA CYS A 17 -8.65 -6.14 3.10
C CYS A 17 -7.76 -4.92 2.89
N GLN A 18 -8.34 -3.75 2.64
CA GLN A 18 -7.61 -2.48 2.57
C GLN A 18 -6.84 -2.20 3.86
N ARG A 19 -7.49 -2.41 5.01
CA ARG A 19 -6.84 -2.28 6.32
C ARG A 19 -5.69 -3.27 6.49
N ALA A 20 -5.89 -4.53 6.14
CA ALA A 20 -4.85 -5.56 6.22
C ALA A 20 -3.66 -5.26 5.31
N LEU A 21 -3.90 -4.71 4.11
CA LEU A 21 -2.85 -4.26 3.20
C LEU A 21 -2.05 -3.12 3.82
N PHE A 22 -2.75 -2.10 4.33
CA PHE A 22 -2.12 -0.96 5.00
C PHE A 22 -1.25 -1.41 6.17
N ASP A 23 -1.81 -2.18 7.11
CA ASP A 23 -1.09 -2.64 8.30
C ASP A 23 0.15 -3.47 7.94
N ARG A 24 0.13 -4.20 6.80
CA ARG A 24 1.26 -5.02 6.34
C ARG A 24 2.39 -4.20 5.70
N TYR A 25 2.10 -3.17 4.90
CA TYR A 25 3.12 -2.47 4.11
C TYR A 25 3.44 -1.05 4.61
N ALA A 26 2.58 -0.44 5.44
CA ALA A 26 2.74 0.94 5.89
C ALA A 26 4.09 1.19 6.55
N GLY A 27 4.59 0.28 7.40
CA GLY A 27 5.89 0.45 8.05
C GLY A 27 7.07 0.50 7.06
N LYS A 28 7.06 -0.35 6.03
CA LYS A 28 8.10 -0.36 4.99
C LYS A 28 8.00 0.87 4.09
N MET A 29 6.79 1.25 3.69
CA MET A 29 6.55 2.44 2.87
C MET A 29 6.86 3.73 3.62
N MET A 30 6.56 3.80 4.92
CA MET A 30 6.94 4.93 5.76
C MET A 30 8.46 5.14 5.74
N GLY A 31 9.24 4.05 5.82
CA GLY A 31 10.69 4.11 5.68
C GLY A 31 11.21 4.56 4.31
N VAL A 32 10.35 4.60 3.28
CA VAL A 32 10.64 5.21 1.98
C VAL A 32 10.23 6.68 2.00
N CYS A 33 9.02 7.01 2.46
CA CYS A 33 8.52 8.38 2.58
C CYS A 33 9.47 9.26 3.41
N THR A 34 9.95 8.76 4.55
CA THR A 34 10.87 9.49 5.44
C THR A 34 12.23 9.82 4.82
N ARG A 35 12.63 9.14 3.72
CA ARG A 35 13.86 9.49 2.99
C ARG A 35 13.72 10.75 2.16
N TYR A 36 12.49 11.13 1.83
CA TYR A 36 12.17 12.24 0.94
C TYR A 36 11.41 13.37 1.64
N ALA A 37 10.79 13.09 2.79
CA ALA A 37 10.10 14.08 3.62
C ALA A 37 11.08 14.89 4.49
N LYS A 38 10.68 16.12 4.84
CA LYS A 38 11.43 17.02 5.74
C LYS A 38 11.19 16.71 7.21
N ASP A 39 10.01 16.18 7.53
CA ASP A 39 9.61 15.78 8.88
C ASP A 39 8.63 14.60 8.85
N THR A 40 8.26 14.11 10.03
CA THR A 40 7.33 12.98 10.18
C THR A 40 5.94 13.27 9.64
N MET A 41 5.46 14.52 9.76
CA MET A 41 4.12 14.88 9.31
C MET A 41 4.04 14.84 7.78
N GLU A 42 5.04 15.39 7.09
CA GLU A 42 5.14 15.29 5.63
C GLU A 42 5.29 13.83 5.18
N ALA A 43 6.03 13.00 5.92
CA ALA A 43 6.14 11.57 5.61
C ALA A 43 4.80 10.82 5.75
N GLU A 44 4.01 11.15 6.77
CA GLU A 44 2.66 10.61 6.98
C GLU A 44 1.70 11.02 5.87
N ASP A 45 1.72 12.29 5.46
CA ASP A 45 0.89 12.78 4.34
C ASP A 45 1.27 12.08 3.02
N MET A 46 2.58 11.98 2.73
CA MET A 46 3.08 11.25 1.56
C MET A 46 2.65 9.78 1.57
N LEU A 47 2.66 9.14 2.73
CA LEU A 47 2.23 7.76 2.89
C LEU A 47 0.73 7.60 2.60
N GLN A 48 -0.10 8.51 3.12
CA GLN A 48 -1.54 8.50 2.87
C GLN A 48 -1.84 8.64 1.37
N ASP A 49 -1.23 9.62 0.70
CA ASP A 49 -1.38 9.83 -0.75
C ASP A 49 -0.91 8.61 -1.57
N ALA A 50 0.19 7.97 -1.15
CA ALA A 50 0.67 6.75 -1.79
C ALA A 50 -0.35 5.62 -1.68
N PHE A 51 -0.93 5.39 -0.50
CA PHE A 51 -1.93 4.33 -0.31
C PHE A 51 -3.23 4.60 -1.08
N ILE A 52 -3.65 5.87 -1.22
CA ILE A 52 -4.78 6.23 -2.09
C ILE A 52 -4.51 5.77 -3.52
N LYS A 53 -3.32 6.05 -4.06
CA LYS A 53 -2.91 5.61 -5.41
C LYS A 53 -2.83 4.08 -5.50
N VAL A 54 -2.28 3.43 -4.48
CA VAL A 54 -2.22 1.96 -4.42
C VAL A 54 -3.62 1.38 -4.56
N PHE A 55 -4.59 1.79 -3.74
CA PHE A 55 -5.96 1.28 -3.83
C PHE A 55 -6.66 1.63 -5.14
N GLN A 56 -6.36 2.81 -5.71
CA GLN A 56 -6.90 3.20 -7.01
C GLN A 56 -6.39 2.31 -8.16
N TYR A 57 -5.12 1.89 -8.10
CA TYR A 57 -4.46 1.17 -9.19
C TYR A 57 -4.20 -0.31 -8.90
N ILE A 58 -4.62 -0.84 -7.75
CA ILE A 58 -4.34 -2.22 -7.33
C ILE A 58 -4.84 -3.28 -8.31
N GLY A 59 -5.91 -2.99 -9.05
CA GLY A 59 -6.42 -3.87 -10.11
C GLY A 59 -5.49 -4.01 -11.32
N GLN A 60 -4.44 -3.20 -11.43
CA GLN A 60 -3.42 -3.32 -12.48
C GLN A 60 -2.32 -4.34 -12.13
N PHE A 61 -2.25 -4.77 -10.86
CA PHE A 61 -1.30 -5.79 -10.44
C PHE A 61 -1.70 -7.16 -11.02
N LYS A 62 -0.84 -7.72 -11.87
CA LYS A 62 -1.10 -8.98 -12.60
C LYS A 62 -0.73 -10.25 -11.83
N PHE A 63 -0.40 -10.15 -10.54
CA PHE A 63 0.17 -11.26 -9.76
C PHE A 63 1.46 -11.84 -10.35
N GLU A 64 2.18 -11.03 -11.13
CA GLU A 64 3.49 -11.35 -11.68
C GLU A 64 4.57 -10.71 -10.80
N GLY A 65 5.38 -11.53 -10.15
CA GLY A 65 6.41 -11.06 -9.22
C GLY A 65 5.88 -10.71 -7.83
N ALA A 66 6.74 -10.11 -7.01
CA ALA A 66 6.42 -9.78 -5.63
C ALA A 66 5.61 -8.48 -5.54
N PHE A 67 4.46 -8.51 -4.86
CA PHE A 67 3.63 -7.32 -4.66
C PHE A 67 4.40 -6.19 -3.93
N GLU A 68 5.31 -6.56 -3.02
CA GLU A 68 6.20 -5.60 -2.35
C GLU A 68 7.02 -4.74 -3.32
N GLY A 69 7.39 -5.27 -4.49
CA GLY A 69 8.08 -4.50 -5.53
C GLY A 69 7.16 -3.59 -6.33
N TRP A 70 5.88 -3.94 -6.45
CA TRP A 70 4.88 -3.16 -7.18
C TRP A 70 4.34 -1.98 -6.36
N ILE A 71 4.18 -2.16 -5.04
CA ILE A 71 3.63 -1.14 -4.14
C ILE A 71 4.62 -0.01 -3.78
N ARG A 72 5.93 -0.23 -3.98
CA ARG A 72 7.00 0.65 -3.49
C ARG A 72 7.26 1.87 -4.36
#